data_AF-A0A832I3P4-F1
#
_entry.id   AF-A0A832I3P4-F1
#
_cell.length_a   1.000
_cell.length_b   1.000
_cell.length_c   1.000
_cell.angle_alpha   90.00
_cell.angle_beta   90.00
_cell.angle_gamma   90.00
#
_symmetry.space_group_name_H-M   'P 1'
#
loop_
_entity.id
_entity.type
_entity.pdbx_description
1 polymer ?
#
loop_
_entity_poly.entity_id
_entity_poly.type
_entity_poly.pdbx_seq_one_letter_code
_entity_poly.pdbx_strand_id
1 'polypeptide(L)'
;MPTARVGIVGGGPAGSFFATFLLALAETLGRRLTVEIHEARDFSSPAPRGCNTCGGIVSESLVQMLASEGIVLPPTMVQRGIEACVLHMDVGTMRIETPRMDWALATGPVHIGSLGGAHPVGLSMVGEAVVRAYRLEKLADEATGGIVADAATRERAGAGFAFRHLGPRRLEGFDRDEEVFALVRPRDDAASPGAARTTLRTGRRLAAAPALGYPMQGIPPRRDILATRDAPFAGLK
;
A
#
# COMPACT_ATOMS: atom_id res chain seq x y z
N MET A 1 24.00 32.61 -9.88
CA MET A 1 23.65 32.33 -8.47
C MET A 1 24.33 31.03 -8.06
N PRO A 2 25.18 31.02 -7.04
CA PRO A 2 25.82 29.80 -6.56
C PRO A 2 24.77 28.80 -6.07
N THR A 3 24.94 27.53 -6.42
CA THR A 3 24.07 26.42 -5.98
C THR A 3 24.46 26.06 -4.55
N ALA A 4 23.52 26.13 -3.61
CA ALA A 4 23.79 25.70 -2.24
C ALA A 4 23.98 24.18 -2.21
N ARG A 5 25.00 23.72 -1.48
CA ARG A 5 25.35 22.29 -1.33
C ARG A 5 24.97 21.81 0.05
N VAL A 6 24.31 20.65 0.12
CA VAL A 6 23.93 20.00 1.37
C VAL A 6 24.53 18.60 1.38
N GLY A 7 25.40 18.34 2.35
CA GLY A 7 25.92 17.01 2.63
C GLY A 7 25.07 16.31 3.69
N ILE A 8 24.69 15.06 3.43
CA ILE A 8 23.93 14.20 4.32
C ILE A 8 24.83 13.01 4.67
N VAL A 9 25.01 12.75 5.96
CA VAL A 9 25.79 11.59 6.44
C VAL A 9 24.81 10.50 6.87
N GLY A 10 24.89 9.34 6.20
CA GLY A 10 23.97 8.22 6.32
C GLY A 10 22.94 8.20 5.18
N GLY A 11 22.96 7.14 4.37
CA GLY A 11 22.02 6.86 3.29
C GLY A 11 20.94 5.85 3.68
N GLY A 12 20.75 5.59 4.97
CA GLY A 12 19.60 4.84 5.47
C GLY A 12 18.28 5.60 5.33
N PRO A 13 17.16 5.04 5.80
CA PRO A 13 15.81 5.60 5.59
C PRO A 13 15.69 7.08 5.94
N ALA A 14 16.22 7.50 7.10
CA ALA A 14 16.14 8.89 7.54
C ALA A 14 16.87 9.86 6.59
N GLY A 15 18.09 9.52 6.16
CA GLY A 15 18.89 10.38 5.28
C GLY A 15 18.31 10.45 3.87
N SER A 16 17.88 9.31 3.31
CA SER A 16 17.23 9.27 2.00
C SER A 16 15.90 10.02 1.97
N PHE A 17 15.08 9.93 3.04
CA PHE A 17 13.85 10.70 3.14
C PHE A 17 14.14 12.20 3.26
N PHE A 18 15.08 12.58 4.13
CA PHE A 18 15.48 13.98 4.23
C PHE A 18 15.93 14.54 2.88
N ALA A 19 16.77 13.81 2.13
CA ALA A 19 17.20 14.21 0.79
C ALA A 19 16.00 14.41 -0.16
N THR A 20 15.06 13.46 -0.17
CA THR A 20 13.89 13.48 -1.04
C THR A 20 13.00 14.70 -0.75
N PHE A 21 12.64 14.91 0.52
CA PHE A 21 11.77 16.01 0.92
C PHE A 21 12.47 17.38 0.81
N LEU A 22 13.78 17.44 1.06
CA LEU A 22 14.57 18.66 0.86
C LEU A 22 14.56 19.09 -0.61
N LEU A 23 14.76 18.13 -1.53
CA LEU A 23 14.74 18.41 -2.96
C LEU A 23 13.34 18.85 -3.44
N ALA A 24 12.28 18.15 -2.98
CA ALA A 24 10.90 18.51 -3.29
C ALA A 24 10.53 19.93 -2.79
N LEU A 25 10.96 20.27 -1.57
CA LEU A 25 10.77 21.61 -1.01
C LEU A 25 11.57 22.66 -1.79
N ALA A 26 12.82 22.38 -2.13
CA ALA A 26 13.65 23.29 -2.89
C ALA A 26 13.07 23.59 -4.28
N GLU A 27 12.55 22.57 -4.97
CA GLU A 27 11.85 22.73 -6.24
C GLU A 27 10.62 23.62 -6.10
N THR A 28 9.80 23.39 -5.07
CA THR A 28 8.62 24.21 -4.76
C THR A 28 8.97 25.68 -4.52
N LEU A 29 10.14 25.94 -3.93
CA LEU A 29 10.65 27.29 -3.67
C LEU A 29 11.50 27.88 -4.82
N GLY A 30 11.61 27.17 -5.95
CA GLY A 30 12.43 27.59 -7.09
C GLY A 30 13.93 27.69 -6.78
N ARG A 31 14.42 26.93 -5.79
CA ARG A 31 15.82 26.91 -5.35
C ARG A 31 16.56 25.75 -5.99
N ARG A 32 17.79 26.01 -6.44
CA ARG A 32 18.70 24.96 -6.91
C ARG A 32 19.59 24.53 -5.76
N LEU A 33 19.48 23.26 -5.37
CA LEU A 33 20.35 22.60 -4.40
C LEU A 33 21.11 21.47 -5.07
N THR A 34 22.32 21.21 -4.58
CA THR A 34 23.04 19.96 -4.81
C THR A 34 23.07 19.20 -3.50
N VAL A 35 22.56 17.97 -3.50
CA VAL A 35 22.54 17.09 -2.33
C VAL A 35 23.53 15.96 -2.54
N GLU A 36 24.42 15.76 -1.57
CA GLU A 36 25.38 14.65 -1.54
C GLU A 36 25.08 13.77 -0.32
N ILE A 37 24.95 12.46 -0.55
CA ILE A 37 24.72 11.49 0.53
C ILE A 37 26.01 10.67 0.70
N HIS A 38 26.56 10.69 1.91
CA HIS A 38 27.71 9.90 2.31
C HIS A 38 27.23 8.69 3.11
N GLU A 39 27.33 7.50 2.53
CA GLU A 39 26.99 6.24 3.21
C GLU A 39 28.22 5.34 3.23
N ALA A 40 28.48 4.73 4.38
CA ALA A 40 29.60 3.81 4.55
C ALA A 40 29.30 2.42 3.97
N ARG A 41 28.01 2.06 3.89
CA ARG A 41 27.52 0.83 3.28
C ARG A 41 27.37 0.93 1.78
N ASP A 42 27.66 -0.17 1.12
CA ASP A 42 27.35 -0.34 -0.30
C ASP A 42 26.04 -1.12 -0.46
N PHE A 43 24.93 -0.40 -0.64
CA PHE A 43 23.60 -1.01 -0.84
C PHE A 43 23.47 -1.81 -2.15
N SER A 44 24.45 -1.72 -3.08
CA SER A 44 24.46 -2.56 -4.28
C SER A 44 25.03 -3.97 -4.03
N SER A 45 25.70 -4.15 -2.88
CA SER A 45 26.27 -5.43 -2.47
C SER A 45 25.31 -6.18 -1.53
N PRO A 46 24.98 -7.46 -1.79
CA PRO A 46 24.24 -8.26 -0.81
C PRO A 46 25.08 -8.53 0.44
N ALA A 47 24.44 -9.07 1.49
CA ALA A 47 25.07 -9.49 2.75
C ALA A 47 25.48 -8.30 3.68
N PRO A 48 26.10 -8.53 4.86
CA PRO A 48 26.32 -7.52 5.90
C PRO A 48 27.01 -6.22 5.45
N ARG A 49 27.72 -6.23 4.32
CA ARG A 49 28.38 -5.05 3.75
C ARG A 49 27.41 -4.02 3.17
N GLY A 50 26.27 -4.48 2.63
CA GLY A 50 25.18 -3.62 2.15
C GLY A 50 23.93 -3.68 3.00
N CYS A 51 23.83 -4.62 3.95
CA CYS A 51 22.68 -4.73 4.83
C CYS A 51 22.73 -3.67 5.96
N ASN A 52 21.61 -3.00 6.20
CA ASN A 52 21.42 -2.15 7.39
C ASN A 52 21.02 -2.94 8.65
N THR A 53 21.07 -4.28 8.56
CA THR A 53 20.66 -5.23 9.61
C THR A 53 19.19 -5.14 10.00
N CYS A 54 18.33 -4.57 9.15
CA CYS A 54 16.88 -4.64 9.33
C CYS A 54 16.34 -5.96 8.77
N GLY A 55 15.18 -6.39 9.27
CA GLY A 55 14.48 -7.58 8.74
C GLY A 55 13.96 -7.43 7.31
N GLY A 56 14.14 -6.27 6.66
CA GLY A 56 13.61 -5.98 5.33
C GLY A 56 12.08 -5.89 5.31
N ILE A 57 11.44 -5.70 6.46
CA ILE A 57 10.00 -5.63 6.62
C ILE A 57 9.57 -4.17 6.58
N VAL A 58 8.58 -3.88 5.75
CA VAL A 58 7.91 -2.57 5.67
C VAL A 58 6.43 -2.78 5.96
N SER A 59 5.86 -1.96 6.85
CA SER A 59 4.42 -2.04 7.13
C SER A 59 3.61 -1.51 5.93
N GLU A 60 2.42 -2.08 5.73
CA GLU A 60 1.47 -1.57 4.72
C GLU A 60 1.20 -0.08 4.90
N SER A 61 1.05 0.37 6.14
CA SER A 61 0.89 1.80 6.46
C SER A 61 2.05 2.66 5.96
N LEU A 62 3.30 2.17 6.04
CA LEU A 62 4.45 2.90 5.51
C LEU A 62 4.41 2.93 3.99
N VAL A 63 4.07 1.83 3.33
CA VAL A 63 3.89 1.80 1.87
C VAL A 63 2.83 2.82 1.43
N GLN A 64 1.70 2.90 2.14
CA GLN A 64 0.63 3.86 1.85
C GLN A 64 1.07 5.31 2.06
N MET A 65 1.75 5.61 3.16
CA MET A 65 2.31 6.95 3.42
C MET A 65 3.36 7.34 2.37
N LEU A 66 4.19 6.39 1.92
CA LEU A 66 5.13 6.65 0.83
C LEU A 66 4.41 6.96 -0.47
N ALA A 67 3.37 6.19 -0.80
CA ALA A 67 2.56 6.43 -1.99
C ALA A 67 1.85 7.79 -1.97
N SER A 68 1.35 8.25 -0.82
CA SER A 68 0.76 9.59 -0.70
C SER A 68 1.77 10.72 -0.94
N GLU A 69 3.04 10.48 -0.63
CA GLU A 69 4.16 11.39 -0.94
C GLU A 69 4.73 11.19 -2.36
N GLY A 70 4.11 10.34 -3.19
CA GLY A 70 4.55 10.07 -4.56
C GLY A 70 5.71 9.06 -4.68
N ILE A 71 6.10 8.41 -3.58
CA ILE A 71 7.15 7.39 -3.53
C ILE A 71 6.49 6.01 -3.64
N VAL A 72 6.37 5.50 -4.87
CA VAL A 72 5.79 4.17 -5.13
C VAL A 72 6.90 3.13 -5.16
N LEU A 73 6.81 2.13 -4.28
CA LEU A 73 7.75 1.01 -4.26
C LEU A 73 7.54 0.12 -5.49
N PRO A 74 8.56 -0.12 -6.33
CA PRO A 74 8.42 -1.01 -7.48
C PRO A 74 8.08 -2.44 -7.04
N PRO A 75 7.18 -3.15 -7.75
CA PRO A 75 6.84 -4.53 -7.39
C PRO A 75 8.04 -5.47 -7.45
N THR A 76 9.07 -5.14 -8.26
CA THR A 76 10.34 -5.88 -8.31
C THR A 76 11.17 -5.78 -7.04
N MET A 77 10.90 -4.81 -6.16
CA MET A 77 11.57 -4.63 -4.87
C MET A 77 10.88 -5.42 -3.75
N VAL A 78 9.58 -5.70 -3.91
CA VAL A 78 8.77 -6.43 -2.93
C VAL A 78 8.93 -7.93 -3.17
N GLN A 79 9.49 -8.64 -2.19
CA GLN A 79 9.72 -10.09 -2.33
C GLN A 79 8.44 -10.91 -2.10
N ARG A 80 7.67 -10.57 -1.06
CA ARG A 80 6.39 -11.21 -0.70
C ARG A 80 5.64 -10.38 0.33
N GLY A 81 4.33 -10.59 0.42
CA GLY A 81 3.55 -10.18 1.58
C GLY A 81 3.84 -11.06 2.80
N ILE A 82 3.61 -10.52 4.00
CA ILE A 82 3.69 -11.29 5.25
C ILE A 82 2.29 -11.85 5.53
N GLU A 83 2.18 -13.17 5.62
CA GLU A 83 0.90 -13.85 5.88
C GLU A 83 0.56 -13.94 7.38
N ALA A 84 1.59 -13.97 8.23
CA ALA A 84 1.43 -13.99 9.68
C ALA A 84 2.73 -13.59 10.40
N CYS A 85 2.58 -13.13 11.63
CA CYS A 85 3.66 -12.95 12.60
C CYS A 85 3.55 -14.02 13.69
N VAL A 86 4.66 -14.62 14.08
CA VAL A 86 4.70 -15.58 15.19
C VAL A 86 5.45 -14.94 16.36
N LEU A 87 4.75 -14.75 17.47
CA LEU A 87 5.31 -14.23 18.71
C LEU A 87 5.68 -15.40 19.62
N HIS A 88 6.97 -15.55 19.89
CA HIS A 88 7.49 -16.51 20.86
C HIS A 88 7.64 -15.82 22.22
N MET A 89 6.95 -16.35 23.23
CA MET A 89 6.98 -15.90 24.61
C MET A 89 7.42 -17.07 25.51
N ASP A 90 7.80 -16.75 26.75
CA ASP A 90 8.08 -17.72 27.80
C ASP A 90 6.88 -18.63 28.12
N VAL A 91 5.66 -18.09 28.00
CA VAL A 91 4.39 -18.80 28.23
C VAL A 91 3.88 -19.58 27.01
N GLY A 92 4.56 -19.50 25.85
CA GLY A 92 4.16 -20.21 24.64
C GLY A 92 4.36 -19.41 23.35
N THR A 93 3.81 -19.93 22.26
CA THR A 93 3.92 -19.32 20.93
C THR A 93 2.52 -18.91 20.44
N MET A 94 2.38 -17.67 19.99
CA MET A 94 1.15 -17.14 19.39
C MET A 94 1.38 -16.82 17.93
N ARG A 95 0.53 -17.35 17.05
CA ARG A 95 0.49 -16.97 15.64
C ARG A 95 -0.59 -15.92 15.42
N ILE A 96 -0.21 -14.79 14.85
CA ILE A 96 -1.09 -13.68 14.48
C ILE A 96 -1.18 -13.68 12.96
N GLU A 97 -2.32 -14.14 12.43
CA GLU A 97 -2.61 -14.06 10.99
C GLU A 97 -2.74 -12.60 10.56
N THR A 98 -2.34 -12.28 9.33
CA THR A 98 -2.60 -10.97 8.74
C THR A 98 -4.11 -10.78 8.63
N PRO A 99 -4.70 -9.75 9.27
CA PRO A 99 -6.14 -9.53 9.20
C PRO A 99 -6.53 -9.28 7.74
N ARG A 100 -7.43 -10.12 7.22
CA ARG A 100 -8.11 -9.82 5.96
C ARG A 100 -9.02 -8.63 6.22
N MET A 101 -8.74 -7.53 5.54
CA MET A 101 -9.61 -6.36 5.59
C MET A 101 -10.72 -6.58 4.58
N ASP A 102 -11.90 -6.80 5.11
CA ASP A 102 -13.13 -6.83 4.32
C ASP A 102 -13.58 -5.39 4.07
N TRP A 103 -13.71 -5.04 2.80
CA TRP A 103 -14.13 -3.72 2.38
C TRP A 103 -15.55 -3.76 1.84
N ALA A 104 -16.26 -2.66 2.06
CA ALA A 104 -17.51 -2.42 1.41
C ALA A 104 -17.57 -1.03 0.79
N LEU A 105 -18.18 -0.96 -0.38
CA LEU A 105 -18.36 0.26 -1.15
C LEU A 105 -19.85 0.48 -1.35
N ALA A 106 -20.30 1.69 -1.02
CA ALA A 106 -21.65 2.13 -1.33
C ALA A 106 -21.59 3.49 -2.01
N THR A 107 -22.48 3.71 -2.96
CA THR A 107 -22.57 4.99 -3.65
C THR A 107 -23.96 5.59 -3.47
N GLY A 108 -23.99 6.82 -2.93
CA GLY A 108 -25.21 7.59 -2.81
C GLY A 108 -24.92 9.02 -2.37
N PRO A 109 -25.97 9.85 -2.30
CA PRO A 109 -25.84 11.21 -1.80
C PRO A 109 -25.42 11.20 -0.32
N VAL A 110 -24.50 12.11 0.02
CA VAL A 110 -24.05 12.36 1.39
C VAL A 110 -23.98 13.86 1.62
N HIS A 111 -24.25 14.28 2.86
CA HIS A 111 -23.94 15.62 3.32
C HIS A 111 -22.52 15.62 3.88
N ILE A 112 -21.66 16.49 3.35
CA ILE A 112 -20.27 16.65 3.80
C ILE A 112 -20.15 17.99 4.51
N GLY A 113 -19.66 17.98 5.75
CA GLY A 113 -19.54 19.19 6.56
C GLY A 113 -18.73 18.96 7.82
N SER A 114 -18.37 20.05 8.51
CA SER A 114 -17.81 19.93 9.86
C SER A 114 -18.94 19.57 10.82
N LEU A 115 -18.80 18.42 11.47
CA LEU A 115 -19.75 17.95 12.49
C LEU A 115 -19.05 18.00 13.84
N GLY A 116 -19.75 18.42 14.87
CA GLY A 116 -19.19 18.73 16.19
C GLY A 116 -19.68 20.10 16.65
N GLY A 117 -19.93 20.25 17.95
CA GLY A 117 -20.48 21.48 18.53
C GLY A 117 -19.47 22.64 18.54
N ALA A 118 -19.26 23.27 19.69
CA ALA A 118 -18.37 24.43 19.82
C ALA A 118 -16.90 24.18 19.39
N HIS A 119 -16.50 22.91 19.23
CA HIS A 119 -15.19 22.51 18.73
C HIS A 119 -15.35 21.64 17.49
N PRO A 120 -15.08 22.16 16.28
CA PRO A 120 -15.12 21.36 15.06
C PRO A 120 -14.03 20.28 15.10
N VAL A 121 -14.41 19.01 14.92
CA VAL A 121 -13.50 17.85 14.96
C VAL A 121 -12.99 17.43 13.57
N GLY A 122 -13.20 18.27 12.55
CA GLY A 122 -12.79 18.02 11.17
C GLY A 122 -13.96 17.78 10.21
N LEU A 123 -13.64 17.53 8.94
CA LEU A 123 -14.61 17.24 7.91
C LEU A 123 -15.19 15.84 8.11
N SER A 124 -16.52 15.70 8.06
CA SER A 124 -17.23 14.43 8.20
C SER A 124 -18.31 14.29 7.13
N MET A 125 -18.94 13.12 7.06
CA MET A 125 -19.99 12.78 6.10
C MET A 125 -21.16 12.08 6.79
N VAL A 126 -22.39 12.45 6.42
CA VAL A 126 -23.63 11.80 6.87
C VAL A 126 -24.48 11.47 5.66
N GLY A 127 -25.01 10.26 5.61
CA GLY A 127 -25.96 9.87 4.60
C GLY A 127 -26.20 8.37 4.61
N GLU A 128 -27.24 7.95 3.89
CA GLU A 128 -27.63 6.56 3.77
C GLU A 128 -26.50 5.70 3.20
N ALA A 129 -25.72 6.23 2.24
CA ALA A 129 -24.57 5.54 1.67
C ALA A 129 -23.51 5.16 2.72
N VAL A 130 -23.33 5.97 3.77
CA VAL A 130 -22.37 5.68 4.86
C VAL A 130 -22.84 4.46 5.66
N VAL A 131 -24.13 4.43 6.01
CA VAL A 131 -24.73 3.30 6.73
C VAL A 131 -24.75 2.05 5.83
N ARG A 132 -25.06 2.20 4.54
CA ARG A 132 -25.08 1.11 3.57
C ARG A 132 -23.71 0.45 3.45
N ALA A 133 -22.64 1.24 3.30
CA ALA A 133 -21.28 0.70 3.25
C ALA A 133 -20.97 -0.13 4.50
N TYR A 134 -21.29 0.38 5.69
CA TYR A 134 -21.08 -0.35 6.93
C TYR A 134 -21.88 -1.67 7.01
N ARG A 135 -23.13 -1.69 6.53
CA ARG A 135 -23.94 -2.92 6.53
C ARG A 135 -23.46 -3.94 5.51
N LEU A 136 -23.03 -3.47 4.33
CA LEU A 136 -22.44 -4.33 3.29
C LEU A 136 -21.13 -4.97 3.74
N GLU A 137 -20.33 -4.26 4.56
CA GLU A 137 -19.08 -4.81 5.13
C GLU A 137 -19.36 -6.08 5.93
N LYS A 138 -20.51 -6.16 6.62
CA LYS A 138 -20.90 -7.35 7.39
C LYS A 138 -21.32 -8.54 6.55
N LEU A 139 -21.42 -8.36 5.24
CA LEU A 139 -21.67 -9.45 4.29
C LEU A 139 -20.38 -9.99 3.67
N ALA A 140 -19.26 -9.30 3.84
CA ALA A 140 -17.97 -9.75 3.34
C ALA A 140 -17.43 -10.87 4.23
N ASP A 141 -17.02 -11.95 3.58
CA ASP A 141 -16.48 -13.17 4.17
C ASP A 141 -15.64 -13.91 3.11
N GLU A 142 -15.12 -15.09 3.47
CA GLU A 142 -14.33 -15.89 2.53
C GLU A 142 -15.11 -16.34 1.29
N ALA A 143 -16.43 -16.50 1.41
CA ALA A 143 -17.28 -16.99 0.32
C ALA A 143 -17.66 -15.88 -0.67
N THR A 144 -17.77 -14.64 -0.20
CA THR A 144 -18.12 -13.45 -0.98
C THR A 144 -16.88 -12.79 -1.57
N GLY A 145 -15.78 -12.72 -0.82
CA GLY A 145 -14.52 -12.06 -1.18
C GLY A 145 -14.34 -10.72 -0.46
N GLY A 146 -13.11 -10.20 -0.44
CA GLY A 146 -12.74 -9.07 0.43
C GLY A 146 -13.26 -7.68 0.02
N ILE A 147 -14.04 -7.55 -1.07
CA ILE A 147 -14.66 -6.28 -1.47
C ILE A 147 -16.09 -6.52 -1.93
N VAL A 148 -17.06 -5.99 -1.18
CA VAL A 148 -18.50 -6.03 -1.48
C VAL A 148 -19.00 -4.64 -1.88
N ALA A 149 -19.95 -4.56 -2.79
CA ALA A 149 -20.45 -3.31 -3.34
C ALA A 149 -21.96 -3.32 -3.57
N ASP A 150 -22.59 -2.14 -3.48
CA ASP A 150 -23.97 -1.93 -3.93
C ASP A 150 -24.07 -1.82 -5.47
N ALA A 151 -25.31 -1.87 -5.96
CA ALA A 151 -25.61 -1.73 -7.38
C ALA A 151 -25.10 -0.41 -7.98
N ALA A 152 -25.25 0.70 -7.26
CA ALA A 152 -24.83 2.01 -7.72
C ALA A 152 -23.31 2.11 -7.89
N THR A 153 -22.54 1.51 -6.99
CA THR A 153 -21.07 1.41 -7.09
C THR A 153 -20.67 0.56 -8.28
N ARG A 154 -21.31 -0.61 -8.47
CA ARG A 154 -21.05 -1.48 -9.63
C ARG A 154 -21.31 -0.74 -10.95
N GLU A 155 -22.42 0.00 -11.05
CA GLU A 155 -22.76 0.79 -12.24
C GLU A 155 -21.71 1.85 -12.53
N ARG A 156 -21.27 2.60 -11.51
CA ARG A 156 -20.26 3.67 -11.64
C ARG A 156 -18.84 3.17 -11.88
N ALA A 157 -18.48 2.02 -11.34
CA ALA A 157 -17.18 1.39 -11.59
C ALA A 157 -16.99 1.06 -13.07
N GLY A 158 -18.10 0.84 -13.80
CA GLY A 158 -18.09 0.60 -15.24
C GLY A 158 -17.40 -0.71 -15.63
N ALA A 159 -17.01 -0.81 -16.90
CA ALA A 159 -16.53 -2.06 -17.50
C ALA A 159 -15.10 -2.50 -17.07
N GLY A 160 -14.36 -1.63 -16.35
CA GLY A 160 -13.00 -1.89 -15.89
C GLY A 160 -12.92 -2.90 -14.73
N PHE A 161 -14.05 -3.18 -14.07
CA PHE A 161 -14.12 -4.06 -12.90
C PHE A 161 -15.09 -5.20 -13.14
N ALA A 162 -14.72 -6.41 -12.71
CA ALA A 162 -15.58 -7.58 -12.80
C ALA A 162 -16.22 -7.88 -11.45
N PHE A 163 -17.55 -7.98 -11.44
CA PHE A 163 -18.35 -8.25 -10.25
C PHE A 163 -19.13 -9.55 -10.41
N ARG A 164 -19.17 -10.34 -9.33
CA ARG A 164 -20.09 -11.47 -9.17
C ARG A 164 -21.31 -10.99 -8.42
N HIS A 165 -22.49 -11.23 -9.00
CA HIS A 165 -23.76 -10.91 -8.36
C HIS A 165 -24.03 -11.89 -7.22
N LEU A 166 -24.29 -11.36 -6.01
CA LEU A 166 -24.61 -12.15 -4.82
C LEU A 166 -26.13 -12.25 -4.58
N GLY A 167 -26.93 -11.49 -5.34
CA GLY A 167 -28.38 -11.41 -5.20
C GLY A 167 -28.84 -10.34 -4.21
N PRO A 168 -30.17 -10.19 -4.05
CA PRO A 168 -30.76 -9.26 -3.11
C PRO A 168 -30.44 -9.64 -1.66
N ARG A 169 -30.20 -8.63 -0.81
CA ARG A 169 -29.98 -8.78 0.63
C ARG A 169 -30.75 -7.70 1.38
N ARG A 170 -31.45 -8.12 2.44
CA ARG A 170 -32.08 -7.17 3.36
C ARG A 170 -31.04 -6.61 4.31
N LEU A 171 -30.79 -5.31 4.23
CA LEU A 171 -29.90 -4.61 5.16
C LEU A 171 -30.72 -4.02 6.31
N GLU A 172 -30.22 -4.16 7.52
CA GLU A 172 -30.88 -3.59 8.70
C GLU A 172 -30.94 -2.06 8.62
N GLY A 173 -32.15 -1.50 8.76
CA GLY A 173 -32.41 -0.07 8.63
C GLY A 173 -32.79 0.38 7.21
N PHE A 174 -32.98 -0.55 6.27
CA PHE A 174 -33.43 -0.29 4.90
C PHE A 174 -34.78 -0.97 4.63
N ASP A 175 -35.66 -0.24 3.94
CA ASP A 175 -37.02 -0.71 3.63
C ASP A 175 -37.08 -1.62 2.40
N ARG A 176 -35.97 -1.72 1.64
CA ARG A 176 -35.88 -2.48 0.41
C ARG A 176 -34.68 -3.41 0.46
N ASP A 177 -34.80 -4.52 -0.25
CA ASP A 177 -33.66 -5.40 -0.50
C ASP A 177 -32.67 -4.70 -1.43
N GLU A 178 -31.40 -4.82 -1.10
CA GLU A 178 -30.29 -4.23 -1.84
C GLU A 178 -29.63 -5.29 -2.70
N GLU A 179 -29.38 -4.98 -3.97
CA GLU A 179 -28.64 -5.87 -4.85
C GLU A 179 -27.14 -5.78 -4.54
N VAL A 180 -26.55 -6.91 -4.15
CA VAL A 180 -25.17 -6.97 -3.65
C VAL A 180 -24.24 -7.64 -4.65
N PHE A 181 -23.03 -7.11 -4.76
CA PHE A 181 -22.01 -7.56 -5.69
C PHE A 181 -20.67 -7.77 -4.98
N ALA A 182 -19.98 -8.86 -5.29
CA ALA A 182 -18.60 -9.07 -4.87
C ALA A 182 -17.64 -8.74 -6.01
N LEU A 183 -16.57 -7.99 -5.73
CA LEU A 183 -15.51 -7.78 -6.71
C LEU A 183 -14.70 -9.06 -6.89
N VAL A 184 -14.56 -9.53 -8.12
CA VAL A 184 -13.83 -10.77 -8.44
C VAL A 184 -12.36 -10.49 -8.73
N ARG A 185 -12.09 -9.54 -9.64
CA ARG A 185 -10.75 -9.01 -9.96
C ARG A 185 -10.88 -7.64 -10.64
N PRO A 186 -9.89 -6.74 -10.51
CA PRO A 186 -9.61 -5.75 -11.56
C PRO A 186 -9.29 -6.51 -12.86
N ARG A 187 -9.80 -6.09 -14.03
CA ARG A 187 -9.36 -6.71 -15.29
C ARG A 187 -7.90 -6.35 -15.55
N ASP A 188 -7.07 -7.32 -15.92
CA ASP A 188 -5.66 -7.09 -16.32
C ASP A 188 -5.54 -6.14 -17.53
N ASP A 189 -6.63 -6.00 -18.31
CA ASP A 189 -6.74 -5.11 -19.48
C ASP A 189 -7.21 -3.69 -19.13
N ALA A 190 -7.64 -3.47 -17.88
CA ALA A 190 -7.71 -2.12 -17.34
C ALA A 190 -6.26 -1.71 -17.07
N ALA A 191 -5.53 -1.37 -18.14
CA ALA A 191 -4.46 -0.39 -18.03
C ALA A 191 -5.00 0.66 -17.06
N SER A 192 -4.39 0.78 -15.87
CA SER A 192 -4.76 1.79 -14.88
C SER A 192 -5.15 3.03 -15.66
N PRO A 193 -6.42 3.50 -15.62
CA PRO A 193 -6.79 4.70 -16.35
C PRO A 193 -5.76 5.71 -15.91
N GLY A 194 -4.87 6.06 -16.85
CA GLY A 194 -3.55 6.56 -16.49
C GLY A 194 -3.76 7.60 -15.44
N ALA A 195 -3.16 7.42 -14.25
CA ALA A 195 -2.94 8.51 -13.32
C ALA A 195 -2.55 9.66 -14.22
N ALA A 196 -3.47 10.63 -14.39
CA ALA A 196 -3.49 11.49 -15.55
C ALA A 196 -2.07 11.98 -15.68
N ARG A 197 -1.39 11.54 -16.76
CA ARG A 197 0.01 11.83 -16.98
C ARG A 197 0.00 13.27 -17.41
N THR A 198 -0.25 14.17 -16.45
CA THR A 198 0.03 15.58 -16.52
C THR A 198 1.52 15.61 -16.75
N THR A 199 1.85 15.60 -18.03
CA THR A 199 3.18 15.81 -18.53
C THR A 199 3.43 17.28 -18.25
N LEU A 200 3.82 17.58 -17.02
CA LEU A 200 4.58 18.78 -16.74
C LEU A 200 5.88 18.60 -17.51
N ARG A 201 5.92 19.20 -18.70
CA ARG A 201 7.14 19.37 -19.49
C ARG A 201 8.08 20.27 -18.69
N THR A 202 8.88 19.68 -17.82
CA THR A 202 10.12 20.28 -17.34
C THR A 202 11.26 19.44 -17.91
N GLY A 203 11.93 20.00 -18.91
CA GLY A 203 12.95 19.28 -19.66
C GLY A 203 14.22 19.07 -18.86
N ARG A 204 14.59 17.82 -18.57
CA ARG A 204 15.88 17.23 -18.98
C ARG A 204 15.95 15.73 -18.68
N ARG A 205 16.54 15.00 -19.64
CA ARG A 205 16.73 13.55 -19.70
C ARG A 205 17.45 12.99 -18.46
N LEU A 206 16.83 12.05 -17.75
CA LEU A 206 17.54 10.90 -17.21
C LEU A 206 17.69 9.86 -18.33
N ALA A 207 18.90 9.31 -18.46
CA ALA A 207 19.25 8.34 -19.49
C ALA A 207 18.33 7.11 -19.42
N ALA A 208 17.84 6.67 -20.59
CA ALA A 208 17.03 5.49 -20.73
C ALA A 208 17.83 4.23 -20.34
N ALA A 209 17.32 3.45 -19.39
CA ALA A 209 17.72 2.06 -19.24
C ALA A 209 17.12 1.26 -20.40
N PRO A 210 17.88 0.34 -21.04
CA PRO A 210 17.39 -0.39 -22.20
C PRO A 210 16.26 -1.34 -21.81
N ALA A 211 15.23 -1.39 -22.66
CA ALA A 211 14.14 -2.34 -22.58
C ALA A 211 14.67 -3.76 -22.85
N LEU A 212 14.81 -4.56 -21.79
CA LEU A 212 14.99 -6.01 -21.89
C LEU A 212 13.62 -6.65 -21.64
N GLY A 213 12.95 -7.03 -22.73
CA GLY A 213 11.83 -7.94 -22.67
C GLY A 213 12.32 -9.33 -22.23
N TYR A 214 11.76 -9.84 -21.13
CA TYR A 214 11.90 -11.24 -20.75
C TYR A 214 10.52 -11.89 -20.66
N PRO A 215 10.32 -13.05 -21.30
CA PRO A 215 9.10 -13.82 -21.12
C PRO A 215 9.03 -14.36 -19.69
N MET A 216 7.85 -14.24 -19.07
CA MET A 216 7.51 -14.88 -17.80
C MET A 216 7.57 -16.40 -17.94
N GLN A 217 8.74 -16.99 -17.66
CA GLN A 217 8.86 -18.42 -17.37
C GLN A 217 8.99 -18.59 -15.86
N GLY A 218 8.14 -19.46 -15.31
CA GLY A 218 7.95 -19.65 -13.88
C GLY A 218 9.25 -19.94 -13.13
N ILE A 219 9.42 -19.22 -12.02
CA ILE A 219 10.45 -19.50 -11.02
C ILE A 219 10.05 -20.81 -10.32
N PRO A 220 10.86 -21.89 -10.39
CA PRO A 220 10.56 -23.10 -9.63
C PRO A 220 10.69 -22.82 -8.12
N PRO A 221 9.85 -23.42 -7.27
CA PRO A 221 9.93 -23.23 -5.84
C PRO A 221 11.28 -23.75 -5.34
N ARG A 222 12.05 -22.88 -4.67
CA ARG A 222 13.19 -23.35 -3.85
C ARG A 222 12.62 -24.14 -2.69
N ARG A 223 12.64 -25.46 -2.83
CA ARG A 223 12.66 -26.38 -1.69
C ARG A 223 13.93 -26.07 -0.89
N ASP A 224 13.84 -26.25 0.43
CA ASP A 224 14.96 -26.30 1.38
C ASP A 224 15.34 -24.97 2.07
N ILE A 225 14.41 -24.37 2.83
CA ILE A 225 14.72 -23.73 4.13
C ILE A 225 13.61 -24.09 5.13
N LEU A 226 13.39 -25.39 5.33
CA LEU A 226 12.72 -25.94 6.50
C LEU A 226 13.60 -27.08 7.01
N ALA A 227 14.72 -26.72 7.62
CA ALA A 227 15.46 -27.62 8.49
C ALA A 227 15.13 -27.22 9.92
N THR A 228 14.15 -27.94 10.47
CA THR A 228 13.94 -28.12 11.91
C THR A 228 15.28 -28.25 12.65
N ARG A 229 15.49 -27.40 13.63
CA ARG A 229 16.37 -27.72 14.76
C ARG A 229 15.66 -27.35 16.04
N ASP A 230 14.89 -28.30 16.54
CA ASP A 230 14.74 -28.51 17.97
C ASP A 230 16.14 -28.74 18.54
N ALA A 231 16.74 -27.69 19.10
CA ALA A 231 17.94 -27.81 19.91
C ALA A 231 17.72 -26.99 21.19
N PRO A 232 17.94 -27.57 22.37
CA PRO A 232 17.75 -26.88 23.63
C PRO A 232 18.77 -25.73 23.74
N PHE A 233 18.29 -24.55 24.14
CA PHE A 233 19.13 -23.42 24.50
C PHE A 233 20.02 -23.83 25.69
N ALA A 234 21.27 -24.19 25.40
CA ALA A 234 22.33 -24.35 26.38
C ALA A 234 23.10 -23.02 26.51
N GLY A 235 23.24 -22.59 27.76
CA GLY A 235 23.72 -21.27 28.20
C GLY A 235 24.89 -20.64 27.45
N LEU A 236 24.78 -19.33 27.28
CA LEU A 236 25.92 -18.43 27.21
C LEU A 236 25.93 -17.56 28.46
N LYS A 237 27.13 -17.52 29.07
CA LYS A 237 27.53 -16.76 30.25
C LYS A 237 27.36 -15.26 30.08
#